data_AF-A0AAW4FDQ2-F1
#
_entry.id   AF-A0AAW4FDQ2-F1
#
_cell.length_a   1.000
_cell.length_b   1.000
_cell.length_c   1.000
_cell.angle_alpha   90.00
_cell.angle_beta   90.00
_cell.angle_gamma   90.00
#
_symmetry.space_group_name_H-M   'P 1'
#
loop_
_entity.id
_entity.type
_entity.pdbx_description
1 polymer ?
#
loop_
_entity_poly.entity_id
_entity_poly.type
_entity_poly.pdbx_seq_one_letter_code
_entity_poly.pdbx_strand_id
1 'polypeptide(L)'
;MKRHLNTSYRLVWNHITGTLVVASELARSRGKRAGVAVALSLAAVTSVPALAADKVVQAGETVNDGTLTNHDNQIVFGTANGMTISTGLELGPDSEENTGGQWIQNGGIAGNTTVTTNGRQVVLEGGTASDTVIRDGGGQSLNGLAVNTTLNNRGEQWVHEGGVATGTIINRDGYQSVKSGGLATGTIINTGAEGGPDSDNSYTGQKVQGTAESTTINKNGRQIILFSGLARDTLIYAGGDQSVHGRALNTTLNGGYQYVHRDGLALNTVINEGGWQVVKAGGAVGNTTINQNGELRVHAGGEATAVTQN
;
A
#
# COMPACT_ATOMS: atom_id res chain seq x y z
N MET A 1 -64.70 40.00 -14.53
CA MET A 1 -64.29 38.70 -15.09
C MET A 1 -63.47 37.94 -14.04
N LYS A 2 -64.04 36.93 -13.39
CA LYS A 2 -63.30 36.04 -12.47
C LYS A 2 -62.74 34.87 -13.31
N ARG A 3 -61.41 34.74 -13.41
CA ARG A 3 -60.77 33.56 -14.02
C ARG A 3 -60.99 32.37 -13.09
N HIS A 4 -61.61 31.31 -13.59
CA HIS A 4 -61.74 30.03 -12.88
C HIS A 4 -60.34 29.40 -12.77
N LEU A 5 -59.78 29.37 -11.55
CA LEU A 5 -58.56 28.63 -11.25
C LEU A 5 -58.90 27.14 -11.06
N ASN A 6 -58.05 26.25 -11.57
CA ASN A 6 -58.15 24.81 -11.32
C ASN A 6 -58.05 24.53 -9.82
N THR A 7 -59.05 23.87 -9.24
CA THR A 7 -59.12 23.54 -7.80
C THR A 7 -58.67 22.11 -7.49
N SER A 8 -58.12 21.39 -8.47
CA SER A 8 -57.61 20.03 -8.29
C SER A 8 -56.19 19.93 -8.87
N TYR A 9 -55.22 19.72 -7.99
CA TYR A 9 -53.83 19.49 -8.33
C TYR A 9 -53.28 18.33 -7.49
N ARG A 10 -52.25 17.66 -8.00
CA ARG A 10 -51.46 16.71 -7.21
C ARG A 10 -50.09 17.29 -6.96
N LEU A 11 -49.65 17.19 -5.72
CA LEU A 11 -48.26 17.45 -5.37
C LEU A 11 -47.49 16.15 -5.55
N VAL A 12 -46.44 16.20 -6.37
CA VAL A 12 -45.53 15.07 -6.58
C VAL A 12 -44.17 15.48 -6.04
N TRP A 13 -43.58 14.62 -5.24
CA TRP A 13 -42.23 14.84 -4.72
C TRP A 13 -41.21 14.64 -5.84
N ASN A 14 -40.45 15.70 -6.16
CA ASN A 14 -39.36 15.62 -7.13
C ASN A 14 -38.06 15.31 -6.39
N HIS A 15 -37.57 14.08 -6.55
CA HIS A 15 -36.33 13.62 -5.91
C HIS A 15 -35.06 14.25 -6.50
N ILE A 16 -35.12 14.85 -7.71
CA ILE A 16 -33.98 15.54 -8.33
C ILE A 16 -33.81 16.94 -7.73
N THR A 17 -34.92 17.65 -7.47
CA THR A 17 -34.89 19.02 -6.94
C THR A 17 -35.16 19.12 -5.44
N GLY A 18 -35.50 18.00 -4.77
CA GLY A 18 -35.78 17.96 -3.34
C GLY A 18 -37.04 18.73 -2.91
N THR A 19 -38.00 18.92 -3.82
CA THR A 19 -39.16 19.78 -3.59
C THR A 19 -40.47 19.17 -4.10
N LEU A 20 -41.59 19.55 -3.48
CA LEU A 20 -42.93 19.22 -3.99
C LEU A 20 -43.26 20.11 -5.17
N VAL A 21 -43.54 19.51 -6.33
CA VAL A 21 -43.91 20.22 -7.54
C VAL A 21 -45.40 20.01 -7.82
N VAL A 22 -46.08 21.07 -8.24
CA VAL A 22 -47.50 21.03 -8.62
C VAL A 22 -47.61 20.47 -10.03
N ALA A 23 -48.17 19.27 -10.16
CA ALA A 23 -48.58 18.73 -11.45
C ALA A 23 -50.06 19.07 -11.68
N SER A 24 -50.34 20.00 -12.59
CA SER A 24 -51.71 20.29 -13.03
C SER A 24 -52.04 19.48 -14.28
N GLU A 25 -53.03 18.58 -14.21
CA GLU A 25 -53.63 17.99 -15.41
C GLU A 25 -54.70 18.93 -15.95
N LEU A 26 -54.72 19.17 -17.26
CA LEU A 26 -55.81 19.90 -17.92
C LEU A 26 -57.06 19.02 -17.93
N ALA A 27 -57.94 19.18 -16.94
CA ALA A 27 -59.19 18.43 -16.83
C ALA A 27 -60.20 18.83 -17.93
N ARG A 28 -60.07 18.24 -19.12
CA ARG A 28 -61.18 18.23 -20.09
C ARG A 28 -62.11 17.07 -19.75
N SER A 29 -63.29 17.39 -19.18
CA SER A 29 -64.49 16.52 -18.96
C SER A 29 -64.93 16.27 -17.50
N ARG A 30 -65.23 17.34 -16.73
CA ARG A 30 -66.06 17.30 -15.49
C ARG A 30 -65.86 16.04 -14.60
N GLY A 31 -64.61 15.67 -14.31
CA GLY A 31 -64.27 14.77 -13.21
C GLY A 31 -64.83 13.35 -13.27
N LYS A 32 -64.77 12.63 -14.40
CA LYS A 32 -64.94 11.16 -14.42
C LYS A 32 -63.69 10.47 -14.98
N ARG A 33 -63.11 9.57 -14.17
CA ARG A 33 -61.94 8.75 -14.54
C ARG A 33 -62.33 7.75 -15.64
N ALA A 34 -61.75 7.89 -16.84
CA ALA A 34 -61.72 6.84 -17.83
C ALA A 34 -60.36 6.13 -17.73
N GLY A 35 -60.38 4.83 -17.45
CA GLY A 35 -59.19 3.99 -17.47
C GLY A 35 -58.67 3.88 -18.90
N VAL A 36 -57.44 4.33 -19.12
CA VAL A 36 -56.65 3.99 -20.30
C VAL A 36 -55.29 3.59 -19.80
N ALA A 37 -54.98 2.31 -19.95
CA ALA A 37 -53.64 1.77 -19.77
C ALA A 37 -52.73 2.42 -20.83
N VAL A 38 -51.78 3.23 -20.37
CA VAL A 38 -50.67 3.68 -21.20
C VAL A 38 -49.45 2.93 -20.70
N ALA A 39 -49.06 1.90 -21.46
CA ALA A 39 -47.77 1.26 -21.33
C ALA A 39 -46.71 2.25 -21.85
N LEU A 40 -46.10 3.01 -20.94
CA LEU A 40 -44.85 3.70 -21.21
C LEU A 40 -43.71 2.77 -20.78
N SER A 41 -43.13 2.06 -21.74
CA SER A 41 -41.85 1.39 -21.58
C SER A 41 -40.75 2.44 -21.46
N LEU A 42 -40.46 2.89 -20.25
CA LEU A 42 -39.24 3.65 -19.95
C LEU A 42 -38.21 2.68 -19.37
N ALA A 43 -37.50 1.99 -20.27
CA ALA A 43 -36.25 1.33 -19.95
C ALA A 43 -35.18 2.42 -19.81
N ALA A 44 -35.09 3.00 -18.62
CA ALA A 44 -33.90 3.65 -18.14
C ALA A 44 -33.65 3.12 -16.74
N VAL A 45 -33.17 1.87 -16.67
CA VAL A 45 -32.46 1.40 -15.48
C VAL A 45 -31.15 2.16 -15.48
N THR A 46 -31.16 3.41 -15.00
CA THR A 46 -29.96 3.91 -14.34
C THR A 46 -29.87 3.06 -13.09
N SER A 47 -29.13 1.95 -13.18
CA SER A 47 -28.68 1.25 -12.00
C SER A 47 -27.88 2.28 -11.22
N VAL A 48 -28.53 2.94 -10.27
CA VAL A 48 -27.83 3.45 -9.10
C VAL A 48 -27.01 2.24 -8.65
N PRO A 49 -25.68 2.30 -8.59
CA PRO A 49 -24.93 1.19 -8.05
C PRO A 49 -25.57 0.92 -6.69
N ALA A 50 -26.25 -0.23 -6.58
CA ALA A 50 -26.69 -0.70 -5.30
C ALA A 50 -25.38 -0.86 -4.54
N LEU A 51 -25.13 0.00 -3.55
CA LEU A 51 -24.04 -0.19 -2.61
C LEU A 51 -24.13 -1.64 -2.17
N ALA A 52 -23.19 -2.46 -2.63
CA ALA A 52 -23.13 -3.85 -2.23
C ALA A 52 -23.04 -3.84 -0.71
N ALA A 53 -23.99 -4.49 -0.05
CA ALA A 53 -23.99 -4.55 1.41
C ALA A 53 -22.66 -5.18 1.85
N ASP A 54 -21.98 -4.55 2.82
CA ASP A 54 -20.69 -5.02 3.31
C ASP A 54 -20.79 -6.50 3.75
N LYS A 55 -19.89 -7.34 3.21
CA LYS A 55 -19.79 -8.74 3.62
C LYS A 55 -19.05 -8.82 4.95
N VAL A 56 -19.76 -9.07 6.03
CA VAL A 56 -19.13 -9.19 7.36
C VAL A 56 -18.82 -10.66 7.68
N VAL A 57 -17.58 -10.93 8.07
CA VAL A 57 -17.15 -12.22 8.64
C VAL A 57 -17.06 -12.05 10.15
N GLN A 58 -17.99 -12.65 10.88
CA GLN A 58 -18.11 -12.46 12.32
C GLN A 58 -16.99 -13.16 13.09
N ALA A 59 -16.76 -12.77 14.35
CA ALA A 59 -15.81 -13.46 15.21
C ALA A 59 -16.16 -14.96 15.34
N GLY A 60 -15.15 -15.83 15.16
CA GLY A 60 -15.33 -17.28 15.13
C GLY A 60 -15.85 -17.85 13.80
N GLU A 61 -16.31 -17.01 12.88
CA GLU A 61 -16.64 -17.41 11.52
C GLU A 61 -15.37 -17.59 10.68
N THR A 62 -15.38 -18.58 9.79
CA THR A 62 -14.35 -18.74 8.76
C THR A 62 -15.01 -18.77 7.40
N VAL A 63 -14.57 -17.90 6.50
CA VAL A 63 -14.93 -17.93 5.09
C VAL A 63 -13.71 -18.27 4.25
N ASN A 64 -13.91 -19.08 3.21
CA ASN A 64 -12.87 -19.45 2.28
C ASN A 64 -13.27 -19.00 0.89
N ASP A 65 -12.27 -18.50 0.15
CA ASP A 65 -12.35 -18.08 -1.22
C ASP A 65 -13.40 -16.98 -1.47
N GLY A 66 -13.37 -16.45 -2.69
CA GLY A 66 -14.26 -15.39 -3.13
C GLY A 66 -13.49 -14.25 -3.75
N THR A 67 -14.23 -13.34 -4.36
CA THR A 67 -13.65 -12.18 -5.05
C THR A 67 -14.41 -10.93 -4.66
N LEU A 68 -13.69 -9.88 -4.26
CA LEU A 68 -14.25 -8.55 -4.08
C LEU A 68 -14.00 -7.72 -5.33
N THR A 69 -15.06 -7.13 -5.88
CA THR A 69 -15.04 -6.32 -7.11
C THR A 69 -15.95 -5.11 -6.93
N ASN A 70 -15.97 -4.15 -7.86
CA ASN A 70 -17.03 -3.11 -7.92
C ASN A 70 -17.32 -2.37 -6.60
N HIS A 71 -16.27 -2.04 -5.85
CA HIS A 71 -16.32 -1.38 -4.53
C HIS A 71 -16.96 -2.23 -3.40
N ASP A 72 -17.04 -3.55 -3.58
CA ASP A 72 -17.43 -4.49 -2.52
C ASP A 72 -16.51 -4.34 -1.30
N ASN A 73 -17.11 -4.28 -0.11
CA ASN A 73 -16.36 -4.37 1.15
C ASN A 73 -16.51 -5.76 1.78
N GLN A 74 -15.41 -6.26 2.33
CA GLN A 74 -15.45 -7.36 3.30
C GLN A 74 -14.86 -6.89 4.63
N ILE A 75 -15.64 -6.97 5.71
CA ILE A 75 -15.21 -6.61 7.07
C ILE A 75 -14.96 -7.91 7.83
N VAL A 76 -13.72 -8.13 8.29
CA VAL A 76 -13.28 -9.41 8.86
C VAL A 76 -12.97 -9.26 10.35
N PHE A 77 -13.85 -9.77 11.21
CA PHE A 77 -13.61 -9.99 12.65
C PHE A 77 -13.25 -11.46 12.95
N GLY A 78 -13.62 -12.39 12.08
CA GLY A 78 -13.25 -13.81 12.13
C GLY A 78 -12.04 -14.14 11.25
N THR A 79 -12.16 -15.16 10.41
CA THR A 79 -11.10 -15.59 9.48
C THR A 79 -11.59 -15.56 8.03
N ALA A 80 -10.83 -14.95 7.13
CA ALA A 80 -11.08 -14.98 5.69
C ALA A 80 -9.84 -15.52 4.96
N ASN A 81 -9.97 -16.66 4.28
CA ASN A 81 -8.85 -17.35 3.65
C ASN A 81 -9.01 -17.43 2.13
N GLY A 82 -7.95 -17.26 1.35
CA GLY A 82 -7.97 -17.45 -0.11
C GLY A 82 -8.74 -16.37 -0.90
N MET A 83 -9.02 -15.23 -0.28
CA MET A 83 -9.77 -14.15 -0.93
C MET A 83 -8.98 -13.52 -2.07
N THR A 84 -9.62 -13.24 -3.20
CA THR A 84 -9.08 -12.39 -4.27
C THR A 84 -9.67 -10.98 -4.16
N ILE A 85 -8.83 -9.96 -4.03
CA ILE A 85 -9.27 -8.57 -3.87
C ILE A 85 -8.91 -7.79 -5.14
N SER A 86 -9.92 -7.33 -5.86
CA SER A 86 -9.76 -6.60 -7.13
C SER A 86 -10.51 -5.25 -7.11
N THR A 87 -10.73 -4.72 -5.91
CA THR A 87 -11.36 -3.41 -5.68
C THR A 87 -10.85 -2.74 -4.41
N GLY A 88 -11.02 -1.42 -4.29
CA GLY A 88 -10.59 -0.62 -3.14
C GLY A 88 -9.40 0.31 -3.40
N LEU A 89 -8.81 0.30 -4.59
CA LEU A 89 -7.66 1.11 -5.00
C LEU A 89 -7.79 1.67 -6.42
N GLU A 90 -9.00 1.75 -6.97
CA GLU A 90 -9.26 2.21 -8.34
C GLU A 90 -8.74 3.62 -8.63
N LEU A 91 -8.72 4.49 -7.62
CA LEU A 91 -8.27 5.88 -7.73
C LEU A 91 -6.79 6.05 -7.37
N GLY A 92 -6.08 4.94 -7.12
CA GLY A 92 -4.66 4.92 -6.73
C GLY A 92 -4.42 5.21 -5.25
N PRO A 93 -3.18 5.03 -4.76
CA PRO A 93 -2.85 5.10 -3.33
C PRO A 93 -2.89 6.50 -2.72
N ASP A 94 -2.87 7.55 -3.54
CA ASP A 94 -2.90 8.94 -3.09
C ASP A 94 -4.34 9.49 -2.94
N SER A 95 -5.35 8.71 -3.29
CA SER A 95 -6.76 9.12 -3.21
C SER A 95 -7.42 8.60 -1.94
N GLU A 96 -7.97 9.52 -1.15
CA GLU A 96 -8.83 9.23 0.00
C GLU A 96 -10.28 8.87 -0.40
N GLU A 97 -10.61 8.97 -1.69
CA GLU A 97 -11.96 8.67 -2.23
C GLU A 97 -12.15 7.19 -2.62
N ASN A 98 -11.13 6.36 -2.44
CA ASN A 98 -11.24 4.93 -2.69
C ASN A 98 -12.28 4.27 -1.76
N THR A 99 -13.05 3.34 -2.31
CA THR A 99 -14.07 2.57 -1.58
C THR A 99 -14.01 1.10 -1.99
N GLY A 100 -14.40 0.19 -1.09
CA GLY A 100 -14.24 -1.24 -1.29
C GLY A 100 -12.98 -1.81 -0.64
N GLY A 101 -12.80 -3.12 -0.80
CA GLY A 101 -11.63 -3.85 -0.35
C GLY A 101 -11.88 -4.74 0.87
N GLN A 102 -10.83 -5.39 1.34
CA GLN A 102 -10.87 -6.27 2.50
C GLN A 102 -10.32 -5.55 3.73
N TRP A 103 -11.13 -5.44 4.78
CA TRP A 103 -10.82 -4.74 6.02
C TRP A 103 -10.69 -5.75 7.16
N ILE A 104 -9.46 -6.01 7.59
CA ILE A 104 -9.15 -6.93 8.68
C ILE A 104 -9.17 -6.13 9.97
N GLN A 105 -10.19 -6.41 10.79
CA GLN A 105 -10.43 -5.71 12.05
C GLN A 105 -9.60 -6.32 13.17
N ASN A 106 -9.65 -5.71 14.36
CA ASN A 106 -9.03 -6.25 15.56
C ASN A 106 -9.50 -7.69 15.84
N GLY A 107 -8.55 -8.63 15.97
CA GLY A 107 -8.81 -10.06 16.15
C GLY A 107 -9.12 -10.81 14.84
N GLY A 108 -9.34 -10.09 13.75
CA GLY A 108 -9.56 -10.64 12.42
C GLY A 108 -8.28 -11.20 11.81
N ILE A 109 -8.42 -12.26 11.02
CA ILE A 109 -7.32 -12.94 10.33
C ILE A 109 -7.65 -13.06 8.85
N ALA A 110 -6.75 -12.59 7.99
CA ALA A 110 -6.76 -12.88 6.56
C ALA A 110 -5.60 -13.81 6.20
N GLY A 111 -5.89 -14.93 5.56
CA GLY A 111 -4.88 -15.91 5.10
C GLY A 111 -4.91 -16.03 3.58
N ASN A 112 -3.74 -16.19 2.96
CA ASN A 112 -3.61 -16.48 1.53
C ASN A 112 -4.38 -15.50 0.62
N THR A 113 -4.52 -14.25 1.04
CA THR A 113 -5.23 -13.23 0.26
C THR A 113 -4.40 -12.87 -0.98
N THR A 114 -5.03 -12.84 -2.14
CA THR A 114 -4.42 -12.32 -3.37
C THR A 114 -4.99 -10.94 -3.69
N VAL A 115 -4.17 -9.90 -3.63
CA VAL A 115 -4.54 -8.53 -3.95
C VAL A 115 -4.04 -8.20 -5.35
N THR A 116 -4.94 -7.91 -6.28
CA THR A 116 -4.63 -7.67 -7.71
C THR A 116 -4.69 -6.18 -8.04
N THR A 117 -4.59 -5.84 -9.32
CA THR A 117 -4.92 -4.49 -9.82
C THR A 117 -6.22 -3.97 -9.20
N ASN A 118 -6.19 -2.71 -8.78
CA ASN A 118 -7.26 -2.00 -8.04
C ASN A 118 -7.64 -2.62 -6.69
N GLY A 119 -7.02 -3.72 -6.27
CA GLY A 119 -7.29 -4.36 -4.99
C GLY A 119 -6.67 -3.60 -3.83
N ARG A 120 -7.43 -3.44 -2.74
CA ARG A 120 -6.92 -2.93 -1.47
C ARG A 120 -7.24 -3.86 -0.31
N GLN A 121 -6.20 -4.31 0.38
CA GLN A 121 -6.31 -4.93 1.70
C GLN A 121 -5.94 -3.91 2.77
N VAL A 122 -6.77 -3.77 3.81
CA VAL A 122 -6.52 -2.88 4.95
C VAL A 122 -6.44 -3.74 6.20
N VAL A 123 -5.27 -3.77 6.81
CA VAL A 123 -5.04 -4.51 8.06
C VAL A 123 -4.98 -3.49 9.19
N LEU A 124 -6.08 -3.37 9.94
CA LEU A 124 -6.19 -2.42 11.04
C LEU A 124 -5.41 -2.91 12.27
N GLU A 125 -5.28 -2.03 13.27
CA GLU A 125 -4.66 -2.39 14.55
C GLU A 125 -5.33 -3.63 15.17
N GLY A 126 -4.52 -4.59 15.63
CA GLY A 126 -4.96 -5.88 16.14
C GLY A 126 -5.40 -6.90 15.09
N GLY A 127 -5.49 -6.51 13.81
CA GLY A 127 -5.73 -7.42 12.69
C GLY A 127 -4.44 -8.10 12.22
N THR A 128 -4.58 -9.31 11.65
CA THR A 128 -3.45 -10.08 11.08
C THR A 128 -3.71 -10.49 9.64
N ALA A 129 -2.76 -10.23 8.75
CA ALA A 129 -2.71 -10.81 7.42
C ALA A 129 -1.52 -11.78 7.31
N SER A 130 -1.71 -12.92 6.66
CA SER A 130 -0.69 -13.96 6.48
C SER A 130 -0.69 -14.47 5.05
N ASP A 131 0.51 -14.67 4.51
CA ASP A 131 0.76 -15.22 3.18
C ASP A 131 0.02 -14.42 2.07
N THR A 132 -0.12 -13.10 2.26
CA THR A 132 -0.73 -12.22 1.27
C THR A 132 0.17 -12.10 0.04
N VAL A 133 -0.40 -12.30 -1.16
CA VAL A 133 0.27 -12.00 -2.43
C VAL A 133 -0.33 -10.73 -3.02
N ILE A 134 0.50 -9.71 -3.22
CA ILE A 134 0.09 -8.42 -3.79
C ILE A 134 0.76 -8.27 -5.14
N ARG A 135 -0.03 -7.99 -6.18
CA ARG A 135 0.48 -7.89 -7.55
C ARG A 135 -0.26 -6.90 -8.42
N ASP A 136 0.41 -6.52 -9.50
CA ASP A 136 -0.17 -5.78 -10.62
C ASP A 136 -0.74 -4.41 -10.21
N GLY A 137 -0.06 -3.73 -9.27
CA GLY A 137 -0.48 -2.43 -8.72
C GLY A 137 -1.49 -2.51 -7.56
N GLY A 138 -1.82 -3.72 -7.06
CA GLY A 138 -2.60 -3.87 -5.83
C GLY A 138 -1.85 -3.36 -4.59
N GLY A 139 -2.58 -3.10 -3.51
CA GLY A 139 -2.01 -2.49 -2.30
C GLY A 139 -2.47 -3.11 -0.98
N GLN A 140 -1.58 -3.14 0.01
CA GLN A 140 -1.91 -3.40 1.42
C GLN A 140 -1.56 -2.20 2.29
N SER A 141 -2.57 -1.64 2.96
CA SER A 141 -2.45 -0.64 4.01
C SER A 141 -2.34 -1.33 5.35
N LEU A 142 -1.18 -1.25 6.00
CA LEU A 142 -0.85 -2.04 7.19
C LEU A 142 -0.69 -1.18 8.44
N ASN A 143 -1.65 -1.26 9.35
CA ASN A 143 -1.62 -0.72 10.71
C ASN A 143 -1.53 -1.82 11.79
N GLY A 144 -1.87 -3.08 11.44
CA GLY A 144 -1.72 -4.26 12.29
C GLY A 144 -0.48 -5.10 11.96
N LEU A 145 -0.63 -6.42 11.88
CA LEU A 145 0.45 -7.37 11.56
C LEU A 145 0.29 -7.98 10.17
N ALA A 146 1.35 -8.00 9.38
CA ALA A 146 1.44 -8.79 8.15
C ALA A 146 2.62 -9.75 8.23
N VAL A 147 2.39 -11.02 7.86
CA VAL A 147 3.40 -12.08 7.87
C VAL A 147 3.52 -12.68 6.46
N ASN A 148 4.76 -12.84 5.98
CA ASN A 148 5.09 -13.46 4.70
C ASN A 148 4.40 -12.84 3.48
N THR A 149 4.29 -11.50 3.45
CA THR A 149 3.71 -10.82 2.29
C THR A 149 4.65 -10.92 1.08
N THR A 150 4.13 -11.25 -0.10
CA THR A 150 4.89 -11.24 -1.35
C THR A 150 4.42 -10.14 -2.28
N LEU A 151 5.32 -9.25 -2.68
CA LEU A 151 5.05 -8.12 -3.58
C LEU A 151 5.63 -8.41 -4.97
N ASN A 152 4.80 -8.44 -6.01
CA ASN A 152 5.21 -8.68 -7.40
C ASN A 152 4.62 -7.61 -8.31
N ASN A 153 5.24 -7.32 -9.46
CA ASN A 153 4.68 -6.50 -10.53
C ASN A 153 4.02 -5.20 -10.04
N ARG A 154 4.74 -4.37 -9.27
CA ARG A 154 4.21 -3.13 -8.66
C ARG A 154 3.20 -3.33 -7.53
N GLY A 155 3.13 -4.52 -6.93
CA GLY A 155 2.41 -4.72 -5.68
C GLY A 155 3.01 -3.87 -4.57
N GLU A 156 2.15 -3.20 -3.79
CA GLU A 156 2.56 -2.24 -2.78
C GLU A 156 2.17 -2.66 -1.36
N GLN A 157 3.07 -2.45 -0.41
CA GLN A 157 2.77 -2.55 1.02
C GLN A 157 3.18 -1.25 1.72
N TRP A 158 2.21 -0.57 2.34
CA TRP A 158 2.46 0.62 3.14
C TRP A 158 2.35 0.25 4.62
N VAL A 159 3.49 0.21 5.31
CA VAL A 159 3.56 -0.05 6.75
C VAL A 159 3.42 1.29 7.47
N HIS A 160 2.25 1.52 8.05
CA HIS A 160 1.92 2.74 8.78
C HIS A 160 2.44 2.71 10.21
N GLU A 161 2.25 3.80 10.94
CA GLU A 161 2.52 3.88 12.37
C GLU A 161 1.85 2.73 13.13
N GLY A 162 2.62 2.04 13.98
CA GLY A 162 2.17 0.86 14.73
C GLY A 162 2.11 -0.44 13.92
N GLY A 163 2.12 -0.35 12.59
CA GLY A 163 2.12 -1.49 11.69
C GLY A 163 3.44 -2.27 11.72
N VAL A 164 3.34 -3.60 11.64
CA VAL A 164 4.48 -4.52 11.64
C VAL A 164 4.39 -5.46 10.44
N ALA A 165 5.35 -5.38 9.53
CA ALA A 165 5.54 -6.33 8.44
C ALA A 165 6.68 -7.30 8.77
N THR A 166 6.45 -8.60 8.65
CA THR A 166 7.44 -9.64 8.94
C THR A 166 7.61 -10.55 7.72
N GLY A 167 8.85 -10.75 7.28
CA GLY A 167 9.17 -11.64 6.16
C GLY A 167 8.62 -11.19 4.80
N THR A 168 8.47 -9.88 4.57
CA THR A 168 8.02 -9.40 3.25
C THR A 168 9.06 -9.71 2.19
N ILE A 169 8.64 -10.31 1.07
CA ILE A 169 9.48 -10.55 -0.12
C ILE A 169 9.08 -9.55 -1.20
N ILE A 170 10.03 -8.72 -1.63
CA ILE A 170 9.83 -7.70 -2.66
C ILE A 170 10.48 -8.17 -3.95
N ASN A 171 9.68 -8.67 -4.88
CA ASN A 171 10.11 -9.11 -6.21
C ASN A 171 9.92 -8.01 -7.26
N ARG A 172 10.12 -8.34 -8.54
CA ARG A 172 10.08 -7.43 -9.71
C ARG A 172 9.09 -6.27 -9.54
N ASP A 173 9.63 -5.05 -9.52
CA ASP A 173 8.92 -3.78 -9.42
C ASP A 173 8.02 -3.61 -8.17
N GLY A 174 8.03 -4.55 -7.22
CA GLY A 174 7.29 -4.43 -5.97
C GLY A 174 7.85 -3.32 -5.07
N TYR A 175 7.02 -2.82 -4.17
CA TYR A 175 7.36 -1.67 -3.34
C TYR A 175 6.85 -1.79 -1.90
N GLN A 176 7.76 -1.69 -0.93
CA GLN A 176 7.41 -1.56 0.48
C GLN A 176 7.80 -0.17 0.99
N SER A 177 6.83 0.57 1.54
CA SER A 177 7.07 1.84 2.22
C SER A 177 6.87 1.66 3.72
N VAL A 178 7.96 1.74 4.47
CA VAL A 178 7.93 1.72 5.94
C VAL A 178 7.86 3.16 6.43
N LYS A 179 6.65 3.64 6.74
CA LYS A 179 6.39 5.02 7.17
C LYS A 179 6.90 5.25 8.60
N SER A 180 6.91 6.51 9.03
CA SER A 180 7.26 6.86 10.42
C SER A 180 6.44 6.04 11.42
N GLY A 181 7.11 5.47 12.43
CA GLY A 181 6.49 4.59 13.43
C GLY A 181 6.14 3.17 12.96
N GLY A 182 6.34 2.84 11.68
CA GLY A 182 6.19 1.47 11.16
C GLY A 182 7.47 0.65 11.32
N LEU A 183 7.30 -0.67 11.38
CA LEU A 183 8.38 -1.65 11.50
C LEU A 183 8.31 -2.72 10.40
N ALA A 184 9.43 -2.95 9.72
CA ALA A 184 9.61 -4.12 8.85
C ALA A 184 10.75 -5.00 9.36
N THR A 185 10.54 -6.31 9.46
CA THR A 185 11.56 -7.27 9.91
C THR A 185 11.72 -8.39 8.89
N GLY A 186 12.96 -8.80 8.63
CA GLY A 186 13.23 -9.93 7.74
C GLY A 186 12.83 -9.69 6.28
N THR A 187 12.77 -8.44 5.82
CA THR A 187 12.44 -8.11 4.43
C THR A 187 13.52 -8.66 3.49
N ILE A 188 13.10 -9.31 2.41
CA ILE A 188 13.98 -9.76 1.31
C ILE A 188 13.69 -8.89 0.08
N ILE A 189 14.70 -8.20 -0.43
CA ILE A 189 14.56 -7.25 -1.54
C ILE A 189 15.27 -7.77 -2.79
N ASN A 190 14.51 -7.98 -3.88
CA ASN A 190 14.98 -8.54 -5.15
C ASN A 190 14.79 -7.58 -6.35
N THR A 191 14.44 -6.32 -6.11
CA THR A 191 14.20 -5.29 -7.14
C THR A 191 14.52 -3.88 -6.64
N GLY A 192 14.64 -2.93 -7.56
CA GLY A 192 14.78 -1.50 -7.31
C GLY A 192 16.12 -0.90 -7.73
N ALA A 193 17.15 -1.71 -7.98
CA ALA A 193 18.48 -1.28 -8.39
C ALA A 193 18.80 -1.60 -9.87
N GLU A 194 17.81 -1.98 -10.70
CA GLU A 194 18.03 -2.34 -12.11
C GLU A 194 18.65 -1.21 -12.95
N GLY A 195 18.44 0.05 -12.57
CA GLY A 195 19.05 1.23 -13.20
C GLY A 195 20.43 1.61 -12.63
N GLY A 196 20.96 0.84 -11.68
CA GLY A 196 22.21 1.15 -10.97
C GLY A 196 22.05 2.17 -9.84
N PRO A 197 23.16 2.55 -9.19
CA PRO A 197 23.15 3.26 -7.90
C PRO A 197 22.67 4.71 -7.98
N ASP A 198 22.76 5.34 -9.16
CA ASP A 198 22.30 6.70 -9.41
C ASP A 198 20.89 6.76 -10.03
N SER A 199 20.21 5.61 -10.16
CA SER A 199 18.84 5.60 -10.67
C SER A 199 17.85 6.19 -9.65
N ASP A 200 16.95 7.06 -10.14
CA ASP A 200 15.84 7.62 -9.37
C ASP A 200 14.68 6.60 -9.26
N ASN A 201 14.96 5.43 -8.68
CA ASN A 201 13.94 4.41 -8.51
C ASN A 201 13.11 4.68 -7.24
N SER A 202 12.21 5.66 -7.32
CA SER A 202 11.42 6.13 -6.18
C SER A 202 10.26 5.22 -5.77
N TYR A 203 9.86 4.23 -6.57
CA TYR A 203 8.64 3.46 -6.34
C TYR A 203 8.83 1.95 -6.47
N THR A 204 10.03 1.44 -6.17
CA THR A 204 10.32 0.01 -6.13
C THR A 204 11.35 -0.28 -5.03
N GLY A 205 11.47 -1.54 -4.62
CA GLY A 205 12.33 -1.93 -3.49
C GLY A 205 11.72 -1.53 -2.16
N GLN A 206 12.55 -1.18 -1.18
CA GLN A 206 12.10 -0.76 0.16
C GLN A 206 12.48 0.70 0.45
N LYS A 207 11.52 1.52 0.84
CA LYS A 207 11.74 2.86 1.41
C LYS A 207 11.49 2.85 2.91
N VAL A 208 12.41 3.42 3.69
CA VAL A 208 12.37 3.38 5.16
C VAL A 208 12.40 4.80 5.72
N GLN A 209 11.25 5.24 6.25
CA GLN A 209 11.11 6.42 7.13
C GLN A 209 10.93 6.01 8.60
N GLY A 210 10.42 4.80 8.85
CA GLY A 210 10.35 4.15 10.17
C GLY A 210 11.58 3.29 10.45
N THR A 211 11.38 2.03 10.85
CA THR A 211 12.47 1.08 11.17
C THR A 211 12.41 -0.17 10.28
N ALA A 212 13.55 -0.58 9.75
CA ALA A 212 13.73 -1.88 9.09
C ALA A 212 14.83 -2.69 9.80
N GLU A 213 14.58 -3.97 10.09
CA GLU A 213 15.51 -4.84 10.81
C GLU A 213 15.73 -6.16 10.08
N SER A 214 16.95 -6.69 10.11
CA SER A 214 17.29 -7.99 9.48
C SER A 214 16.96 -8.03 7.98
N THR A 215 17.19 -6.92 7.27
CA THR A 215 16.88 -6.84 5.84
C THR A 215 17.96 -7.54 5.02
N THR A 216 17.55 -8.35 4.04
CA THR A 216 18.44 -8.93 3.03
C THR A 216 18.20 -8.27 1.68
N ILE A 217 19.24 -7.71 1.08
CA ILE A 217 19.21 -7.07 -0.23
C ILE A 217 19.98 -7.95 -1.20
N ASN A 218 19.25 -8.60 -2.10
CA ASN A 218 19.82 -9.46 -3.15
C ASN A 218 20.21 -8.64 -4.37
N LYS A 219 20.72 -9.32 -5.41
CA LYS A 219 20.97 -8.72 -6.71
C LYS A 219 19.73 -7.96 -7.22
N ASN A 220 19.96 -6.75 -7.71
CA ASN A 220 18.95 -5.78 -8.13
C ASN A 220 18.07 -5.24 -7.00
N GLY A 221 18.27 -5.65 -5.75
CA GLY A 221 17.52 -5.13 -4.60
C GLY A 221 17.97 -3.73 -4.22
N ARG A 222 17.03 -2.86 -3.84
CA ARG A 222 17.34 -1.54 -3.30
C ARG A 222 16.60 -1.24 -1.99
N GLN A 223 17.35 -0.78 -0.99
CA GLN A 223 16.80 -0.15 0.20
C GLN A 223 17.19 1.34 0.23
N ILE A 224 16.23 2.23 0.46
CA ILE A 224 16.46 3.67 0.65
C ILE A 224 16.02 4.04 2.05
N ILE A 225 16.98 4.42 2.89
CA ILE A 225 16.73 4.92 4.25
C ILE A 225 16.62 6.43 4.18
N LEU A 226 15.42 6.95 4.36
CA LEU A 226 15.15 8.40 4.34
C LEU A 226 15.62 9.05 5.66
N PHE A 227 15.61 10.39 5.72
CA PHE A 227 16.22 11.16 6.81
C PHE A 227 15.81 10.73 8.23
N SER A 228 14.54 10.37 8.44
CA SER A 228 14.04 9.86 9.74
C SER A 228 14.19 8.35 9.94
N GLY A 229 14.57 7.63 8.89
CA GLY A 229 14.59 6.18 8.83
C GLY A 229 15.80 5.57 9.54
N LEU A 230 15.61 4.33 9.99
CA LEU A 230 16.64 3.50 10.60
C LEU A 230 16.61 2.10 10.00
N ALA A 231 17.74 1.64 9.47
CA ALA A 231 17.95 0.23 9.19
C ALA A 231 18.95 -0.38 10.17
N ARG A 232 18.62 -1.57 10.70
CA ARG A 232 19.49 -2.40 11.54
C ARG A 232 19.72 -3.76 10.90
N ASP A 233 20.94 -4.26 11.03
CA ASP A 233 21.33 -5.62 10.66
C ASP A 233 20.97 -5.92 9.19
N THR A 234 21.52 -5.10 8.28
CA THR A 234 21.27 -5.25 6.83
C THR A 234 22.38 -6.06 6.17
N LEU A 235 22.01 -7.08 5.41
CA LEU A 235 22.92 -7.87 4.59
C LEU A 235 22.72 -7.52 3.11
N ILE A 236 23.79 -7.13 2.43
CA ILE A 236 23.74 -6.69 1.02
C ILE A 236 24.65 -7.59 0.18
N TYR A 237 24.06 -8.34 -0.75
CA TYR A 237 24.78 -9.19 -1.69
C TYR A 237 25.18 -8.44 -2.96
N ALA A 238 26.02 -9.09 -3.77
CA ALA A 238 26.48 -8.58 -5.06
C ALA A 238 25.35 -8.06 -5.96
N GLY A 239 25.44 -6.77 -6.31
CA GLY A 239 24.45 -6.07 -7.13
C GLY A 239 23.20 -5.60 -6.37
N GLY A 240 23.18 -5.68 -5.05
CA GLY A 240 22.21 -5.00 -4.19
C GLY A 240 22.76 -3.68 -3.67
N ASP A 241 21.85 -2.72 -3.43
CA ASP A 241 22.17 -1.34 -3.07
C ASP A 241 21.42 -0.88 -1.82
N GLN A 242 22.10 -0.15 -0.93
CA GLN A 242 21.49 0.63 0.15
C GLN A 242 21.88 2.11 0.05
N SER A 243 20.90 3.00 -0.01
CA SER A 243 21.08 4.46 0.04
C SER A 243 20.70 4.98 1.41
N VAL A 244 21.66 5.59 2.12
CA VAL A 244 21.52 6.04 3.51
C VAL A 244 21.45 7.57 3.55
N HIS A 245 20.25 8.11 3.76
CA HIS A 245 20.00 9.52 4.14
C HIS A 245 19.65 9.67 5.62
N GLY A 246 19.15 8.60 6.25
CA GLY A 246 18.95 8.49 7.69
C GLY A 246 20.10 7.74 8.35
N ARG A 247 19.78 6.65 9.05
CA ARG A 247 20.76 5.86 9.81
C ARG A 247 20.79 4.40 9.39
N ALA A 248 21.98 3.86 9.15
CA ALA A 248 22.23 2.43 8.95
C ALA A 248 23.15 1.91 10.05
N LEU A 249 22.76 0.84 10.74
CA LEU A 249 23.56 0.21 11.79
C LEU A 249 23.80 -1.26 11.44
N ASN A 250 25.03 -1.73 11.62
CA ASN A 250 25.42 -3.13 11.41
C ASN A 250 25.10 -3.62 9.98
N THR A 251 25.65 -2.93 8.98
CA THR A 251 25.50 -3.35 7.58
C THR A 251 26.65 -4.27 7.18
N THR A 252 26.36 -5.40 6.54
CA THR A 252 27.36 -6.32 5.97
C THR A 252 27.27 -6.29 4.45
N LEU A 253 28.37 -5.94 3.78
CA LEU A 253 28.47 -5.85 2.31
C LEU A 253 29.23 -7.07 1.76
N ASN A 254 28.48 -8.06 1.25
CA ASN A 254 28.99 -9.26 0.58
C ASN A 254 28.95 -9.09 -0.93
N GLY A 255 29.79 -8.19 -1.46
CA GLY A 255 29.76 -7.77 -2.86
C GLY A 255 28.79 -6.63 -3.18
N GLY A 256 27.96 -6.23 -2.21
CA GLY A 256 26.95 -5.18 -2.36
C GLY A 256 27.45 -3.77 -2.07
N TYR A 257 26.58 -2.79 -2.28
CA TYR A 257 26.91 -1.38 -2.23
C TYR A 257 26.14 -0.64 -1.13
N GLN A 258 26.83 0.23 -0.38
CA GLN A 258 26.21 1.18 0.52
C GLN A 258 26.65 2.61 0.19
N TYR A 259 25.70 3.47 -0.11
CA TYR A 259 25.92 4.89 -0.39
C TYR A 259 25.43 5.72 0.79
N VAL A 260 26.35 6.38 1.49
CA VAL A 260 26.03 7.28 2.60
C VAL A 260 25.98 8.70 2.06
N HIS A 261 24.76 9.24 1.98
CA HIS A 261 24.48 10.56 1.42
C HIS A 261 24.67 11.65 2.47
N ARG A 262 24.52 12.91 2.04
CA ARG A 262 24.54 14.07 2.93
C ARG A 262 23.59 13.87 4.12
N ASP A 263 24.09 14.16 5.32
CA ASP A 263 23.40 14.01 6.61
C ASP A 263 23.08 12.55 7.01
N GLY A 264 23.44 11.58 6.16
CA GLY A 264 23.34 10.15 6.47
C GLY A 264 24.48 9.65 7.34
N LEU A 265 24.17 8.68 8.20
CA LEU A 265 25.13 8.05 9.12
C LEU A 265 25.09 6.52 8.99
N ALA A 266 26.23 5.89 8.68
CA ALA A 266 26.38 4.45 8.77
C ALA A 266 27.39 4.05 9.87
N LEU A 267 26.99 3.15 10.77
CA LEU A 267 27.86 2.64 11.85
C LEU A 267 28.02 1.13 11.75
N ASN A 268 29.22 0.65 12.10
CA ASN A 268 29.56 -0.77 12.15
C ASN A 268 29.35 -1.48 10.81
N THR A 269 29.77 -0.84 9.72
CA THR A 269 29.69 -1.47 8.39
C THR A 269 30.87 -2.42 8.21
N VAL A 270 30.60 -3.68 7.84
CA VAL A 270 31.61 -4.67 7.48
C VAL A 270 31.62 -4.82 5.97
N ILE A 271 32.75 -4.53 5.33
CA ILE A 271 32.94 -4.57 3.89
C ILE A 271 33.75 -5.83 3.56
N ASN A 272 33.08 -6.85 3.01
CA ASN A 272 33.72 -8.08 2.56
C ASN A 272 34.13 -7.99 1.09
N GLU A 273 34.67 -9.07 0.53
CA GLU A 273 35.15 -9.14 -0.85
C GLU A 273 34.11 -8.61 -1.86
N GLY A 274 34.55 -7.65 -2.67
CA GLY A 274 33.73 -6.98 -3.69
C GLY A 274 32.70 -6.00 -3.12
N GLY A 275 32.55 -5.92 -1.80
CA GLY A 275 31.68 -4.95 -1.15
C GLY A 275 32.25 -3.54 -1.26
N TRP A 276 31.37 -2.55 -1.34
CA TRP A 276 31.81 -1.17 -1.54
C TRP A 276 30.94 -0.17 -0.76
N GLN A 277 31.55 0.50 0.22
CA GLN A 277 30.94 1.61 0.96
C GLN A 277 31.43 2.94 0.37
N VAL A 278 30.49 3.79 -0.03
CA VAL A 278 30.76 5.12 -0.60
C VAL A 278 30.21 6.20 0.32
N VAL A 279 31.08 7.07 0.82
CA VAL A 279 30.73 8.21 1.67
C VAL A 279 30.72 9.46 0.80
N LYS A 280 29.54 10.01 0.51
CA LYS A 280 29.37 11.23 -0.28
C LYS A 280 29.61 12.47 0.60
N ALA A 281 29.68 13.65 -0.03
CA ALA A 281 29.85 14.92 0.69
C ALA A 281 28.76 15.12 1.75
N GLY A 282 29.17 15.37 2.99
CA GLY A 282 28.32 15.51 4.16
C GLY A 282 27.75 14.21 4.74
N GLY A 283 28.12 13.04 4.21
CA GLY A 283 27.84 11.75 4.81
C GLY A 283 28.92 11.35 5.82
N ALA A 284 28.55 10.56 6.83
CA ALA A 284 29.47 10.12 7.88
C ALA A 284 29.41 8.61 8.09
N VAL A 285 30.58 7.98 8.28
CA VAL A 285 30.69 6.57 8.67
C VAL A 285 31.58 6.40 9.90
N GLY A 286 31.27 5.40 10.71
CA GLY A 286 32.01 5.08 11.92
C GLY A 286 32.12 3.57 12.14
N ASN A 287 33.26 3.13 12.70
CA ASN A 287 33.56 1.71 12.97
C ASN A 287 33.44 0.84 11.71
N THR A 288 33.85 1.35 10.54
CA THR A 288 33.89 0.55 9.33
C THR A 288 35.03 -0.47 9.40
N THR A 289 34.75 -1.74 9.13
CA THR A 289 35.76 -2.80 8.95
C THR A 289 35.86 -3.15 7.48
N ILE A 290 37.06 -3.05 6.91
CA ILE A 290 37.35 -3.39 5.51
C ILE A 290 38.15 -4.69 5.50
N ASN A 291 37.57 -5.75 4.97
CA ASN A 291 38.24 -7.03 4.77
C ASN A 291 38.89 -7.10 3.37
N GLN A 292 39.58 -8.20 3.08
CA GLN A 292 40.27 -8.42 1.81
C GLN A 292 39.35 -8.16 0.62
N ASN A 293 39.82 -7.34 -0.32
CA ASN A 293 39.10 -6.94 -1.54
C ASN A 293 37.79 -6.17 -1.30
N GLY A 294 37.53 -5.67 -0.09
CA GLY A 294 36.49 -4.67 0.17
C GLY A 294 36.99 -3.25 -0.09
N GLU A 295 36.10 -2.34 -0.45
CA GLU A 295 36.45 -0.93 -0.70
C GLU A 295 35.63 0.03 0.18
N LEU A 296 36.32 0.95 0.84
CA LEU A 296 35.75 2.18 1.38
C LEU A 296 36.20 3.36 0.53
N ARG A 297 35.26 4.12 -0.05
CA ARG A 297 35.54 5.35 -0.80
C ARG A 297 34.93 6.55 -0.11
N VAL A 298 35.78 7.47 0.34
CA VAL A 298 35.35 8.72 0.99
C VAL A 298 35.58 9.89 0.03
N HIS A 299 34.50 10.54 -0.41
CA HIS A 299 34.58 11.72 -1.27
C HIS A 299 34.93 12.99 -0.48
N ALA A 300 35.35 14.05 -1.18
CA ALA A 300 35.58 15.35 -0.56
C ALA A 300 34.35 15.81 0.24
N GLY A 301 34.57 16.15 1.51
CA GLY A 301 33.52 16.55 2.46
C GLY A 301 32.75 15.40 3.11
N GLY A 302 33.06 14.13 2.81
CA GLY A 302 32.60 12.98 3.60
C GLY A 302 33.52 12.70 4.79
N GLU A 303 33.01 12.01 5.81
CA GLU A 303 33.75 11.67 7.03
C GLU A 303 33.76 10.16 7.27
N ALA A 304 34.92 9.62 7.63
CA ALA A 304 35.08 8.24 8.08
C ALA A 304 35.93 8.18 9.35
N THR A 305 35.41 7.58 10.42
CA THR A 305 36.08 7.47 11.72
C THR A 305 36.20 6.01 12.16
N ALA A 306 37.22 5.71 12.97
CA ALA A 306 37.47 4.36 13.50
C ALA A 306 37.46 3.24 12.43
N VAL A 307 38.07 3.52 11.28
CA VAL A 307 38.20 2.54 10.18
C VAL A 307 39.25 1.49 10.55
N THR A 308 38.86 0.22 10.50
CA THR A 308 39.75 -0.94 10.61
C THR A 308 39.96 -1.51 9.20
N GLN A 309 41.18 -1.48 8.70
CA GLN A 309 41.53 -2.04 7.39
C GLN A 309 42.41 -3.28 7.60
N ASN A 310 41.86 -4.45 7.27
CA ASN A 310 42.50 -5.77 7.44
C ASN A 310 43.27 -6.22 6.20
#